data_AF-A0A1S6HS20-F1
#
_entry.id   AF-A0A1S6HS20-F1
#
_cell.length_a   1.000
_cell.length_b   1.000
_cell.length_c   1.000
_cell.angle_alpha   90.00
_cell.angle_beta   90.00
_cell.angle_gamma   90.00
#
_symmetry.space_group_name_H-M   'P 1'
#
loop_
_entity.id
_entity.type
_entity.pdbx_description
1 polymer ?
#
loop_
_entity_poly.entity_id
_entity_poly.type
_entity_poly.pdbx_seq_one_letter_code
_entity_poly.pdbx_strand_id
1 'polypeptide(L)'
;MKNLNKRYIALIVAGAMGLSACGSDGKDGEDGKPTPPPTVEASTVTNVEMIAHTLEEGLVRFEFEITDEEGQLISGLVKANAEVAELTEKGIGRSRDDFEGTILGGSASEATEGASLTEVEPGRYEFVAPMASVNAGTEGLIRFAVGGGDNIAKSRYIVVAKSDGIHTTSTATCHACHTDYGTSSLKHPSYTAINPENETDLVPGCMTCHGNIARDDGGYARNTMQKIGHINHQKFEKDFAPSNCYTCHEKPITTVYSMQTCTDCHDAAGIGTKGLTANFNAFNEGEDARLFHKQVTARAELRDTHYTRTSAPYINDGLEWEEYPNGG
;
A
#
# COMPACT_ATOMS: atom_id res chain seq x y z
N MET A 1 6.85 20.95 -19.10
CA MET A 1 5.82 21.92 -18.64
C MET A 1 5.15 21.32 -17.43
N LYS A 2 5.28 21.96 -16.26
CA LYS A 2 4.78 21.45 -14.98
C LYS A 2 3.25 21.51 -14.97
N ASN A 3 2.59 20.36 -14.91
CA ASN A 3 1.16 20.28 -14.68
C ASN A 3 0.89 20.40 -13.17
N LEU A 4 0.70 21.64 -12.71
CA LEU A 4 0.14 21.92 -11.39
C LEU A 4 -1.37 21.63 -11.46
N ASN A 5 -1.81 20.61 -10.72
CA ASN A 5 -3.21 20.21 -10.68
C ASN A 5 -3.99 21.23 -9.85
N LYS A 6 -4.76 22.08 -10.55
CA LYS A 6 -5.69 23.07 -9.99
C LYS A 6 -6.98 22.36 -9.60
N ARG A 7 -7.29 22.28 -8.30
CA ARG A 7 -8.59 21.91 -7.65
C ARG A 7 -8.23 21.59 -6.17
N TYR A 8 -8.64 22.26 -5.11
CA TYR A 8 -9.71 23.23 -4.85
C TYR A 8 -9.30 24.17 -3.71
N ILE A 9 -9.50 25.47 -3.93
CA ILE A 9 -9.70 26.45 -2.86
C ILE A 9 -11.14 26.24 -2.38
N ALA A 10 -11.34 25.86 -1.12
CA ALA A 10 -12.61 25.97 -0.43
C ALA A 10 -12.39 26.52 0.98
N LEU A 11 -12.91 27.73 1.15
CA LEU A 11 -12.79 28.65 2.27
C LEU A 11 -13.89 28.36 3.31
N ILE A 12 -13.49 28.27 4.59
CA ILE A 12 -14.20 28.70 5.82
C ILE A 12 -15.74 28.80 5.73
N VAL A 13 -16.47 27.85 6.35
CA VAL A 13 -17.76 28.12 7.03
C VAL A 13 -17.98 27.11 8.18
N ALA A 14 -17.50 27.43 9.39
CA ALA A 14 -18.03 26.86 10.64
C ALA A 14 -17.61 27.74 11.84
N GLY A 15 -18.11 28.98 11.86
CA GLY A 15 -17.78 29.94 12.92
C GLY A 15 -18.77 31.10 12.96
N ALA A 16 -20.07 30.80 12.96
CA ALA A 16 -21.10 31.83 13.07
C ALA A 16 -22.39 31.29 13.70
N MET A 17 -22.32 30.80 14.94
CA MET A 17 -23.45 30.82 15.87
C MET A 17 -22.95 31.21 17.25
N GLY A 18 -22.87 32.53 17.49
CA GLY A 18 -22.38 33.09 18.75
C GLY A 18 -22.63 34.60 18.88
N LEU A 19 -23.78 35.09 18.42
CA LEU A 19 -24.37 36.35 18.87
C LEU A 19 -25.59 35.93 19.71
N SER A 20 -25.89 36.40 20.91
CA SER A 20 -25.43 37.55 21.68
C SER A 20 -26.13 37.44 23.03
N ALA A 21 -25.41 37.50 24.14
CA ALA A 21 -25.98 37.86 25.44
C ALA A 21 -24.95 38.68 26.20
N CYS A 22 -25.00 39.99 25.97
CA CYS A 22 -24.29 41.00 26.70
C CYS A 22 -24.83 41.05 28.13
N GLY A 23 -24.00 40.68 29.10
CA GLY A 23 -24.20 40.94 30.53
C GLY A 23 -22.90 41.52 31.07
N SER A 24 -22.89 42.81 31.35
CA SER A 24 -21.72 43.59 31.74
C SER A 24 -21.20 43.20 33.13
N ASP A 25 -19.99 42.67 33.20
CA ASP A 25 -19.11 42.85 34.36
C ASP A 25 -17.65 42.95 33.89
N GLY A 26 -17.19 44.20 33.81
CA GLY A 26 -16.01 44.75 34.49
C GLY A 26 -14.76 43.93 34.79
N LYS A 27 -14.43 42.85 34.07
CA LYS A 27 -13.10 42.23 34.12
C LYS A 27 -12.60 41.90 32.73
N ASP A 28 -11.74 42.76 32.21
CA ASP A 28 -11.00 42.52 30.98
C ASP A 28 -10.00 41.37 31.23
N GLY A 29 -10.47 40.14 31.06
CA GLY A 29 -9.59 38.99 30.83
C GLY A 29 -8.88 39.18 29.50
N GLU A 30 -7.62 38.73 29.41
CA GLU A 30 -6.83 38.84 28.18
C GLU A 30 -7.65 38.44 26.95
N ASP A 31 -7.53 39.24 25.87
CA ASP A 31 -8.14 38.98 24.58
C ASP A 31 -8.01 37.50 24.24
N GLY A 32 -9.17 36.84 24.10
CA GLY A 32 -9.26 35.41 23.96
C GLY A 32 -8.43 34.92 22.78
N LYS A 33 -7.25 34.36 23.08
CA LYS A 33 -6.59 33.45 22.14
C LYS A 33 -7.65 32.42 21.73
N PRO A 34 -7.83 32.15 20.43
CA PRO A 34 -8.75 31.11 20.00
C PRO A 34 -8.47 29.86 20.82
N THR A 35 -9.48 29.36 21.54
CA THR A 35 -9.33 28.09 22.24
C THR A 35 -8.99 27.05 21.18
N PRO A 36 -7.90 26.28 21.33
CA PRO A 36 -7.61 25.19 20.43
C PRO A 36 -8.85 24.30 20.32
N PRO A 37 -9.18 23.78 19.12
CA PRO A 37 -10.26 22.82 19.00
C PRO A 37 -10.03 21.67 20.00
N PRO A 38 -11.11 21.12 20.59
CA PRO A 38 -10.99 20.05 21.58
C PRO A 38 -10.33 18.83 20.94
N THR A 39 -9.46 18.17 21.70
CA THR A 39 -8.80 16.94 21.30
C THR A 39 -9.00 15.82 22.32
N VAL A 40 -8.85 14.59 21.86
CA VAL A 40 -8.78 13.40 22.69
C VAL A 40 -7.35 12.86 22.72
N GLU A 41 -6.98 12.14 23.77
CA GLU A 41 -5.64 11.54 23.93
C GLU A 41 -5.65 10.01 23.82
N ALA A 42 -6.83 9.42 23.58
CA ALA A 42 -7.00 7.99 23.41
C ALA A 42 -8.05 7.68 22.34
N SER A 43 -7.84 6.60 21.60
CA SER A 43 -8.76 6.19 20.53
C SER A 43 -8.73 4.68 20.32
N THR A 44 -9.88 4.12 19.94
CA THR A 44 -9.96 2.70 19.53
C THR A 44 -9.84 2.54 18.01
N VAL A 45 -10.10 3.61 17.27
CA VAL A 45 -9.85 3.74 15.83
C VAL A 45 -9.01 5.00 15.59
N THR A 46 -8.12 4.95 14.61
CA THR A 46 -7.37 6.13 14.18
C THR A 46 -7.53 6.31 12.68
N ASN A 47 -8.29 7.34 12.33
CA ASN A 47 -8.45 7.81 10.96
C ASN A 47 -7.34 8.82 10.66
N VAL A 48 -6.86 8.83 9.42
CA VAL A 48 -5.77 9.69 8.98
C VAL A 48 -6.20 10.40 7.71
N GLU A 49 -6.11 11.72 7.70
CA GLU A 49 -6.22 12.54 6.50
C GLU A 49 -4.83 12.99 6.08
N MET A 50 -4.38 12.56 4.90
CA MET A 50 -3.10 12.99 4.35
C MET A 50 -3.24 14.40 3.78
N ILE A 51 -2.45 15.35 4.30
CA ILE A 51 -2.43 16.73 3.82
C ILE A 51 -1.38 16.89 2.74
N ALA A 52 -0.15 16.45 3.01
CA ALA A 52 0.96 16.55 2.07
C ALA A 52 2.01 15.46 2.31
N HIS A 53 2.81 15.21 1.28
CA HIS A 53 4.07 14.49 1.41
C HIS A 53 5.10 15.08 0.44
N THR A 54 6.38 15.01 0.81
CA THR A 54 7.50 15.45 -0.04
C THR A 54 8.67 14.48 0.07
N LEU A 55 9.21 14.08 -1.08
CA LEU A 55 10.49 13.36 -1.17
C LEU A 55 11.63 14.37 -1.30
N GLU A 56 12.61 14.27 -0.41
CA GLU A 56 13.82 15.10 -0.40
C GLU A 56 15.05 14.19 -0.42
N GLU A 57 16.24 14.78 -0.60
CA GLU A 57 17.49 14.01 -0.50
C GLU A 57 17.63 13.40 0.90
N GLY A 58 17.61 12.07 0.96
CA GLY A 58 17.79 11.29 2.17
C GLY A 58 16.60 11.25 3.13
N LEU A 59 15.41 11.76 2.77
CA LEU A 59 14.25 11.73 3.66
C LEU A 59 12.90 11.89 2.95
N VAL A 60 11.83 11.57 3.69
CA VAL A 60 10.44 11.88 3.32
C VAL A 60 9.79 12.70 4.41
N ARG A 61 9.04 13.74 4.05
CA ARG A 61 8.19 14.50 4.97
C ARG A 61 6.73 14.18 4.73
N PHE A 62 5.96 14.07 5.80
CA PHE A 62 4.51 13.88 5.77
C PHE A 62 3.85 14.94 6.64
N GLU A 63 2.77 15.53 6.13
CA GLU A 63 1.82 16.34 6.90
C GLU A 63 0.47 15.65 6.87
N PHE A 64 -0.14 15.48 8.03
CA PHE A 64 -1.39 14.73 8.17
C PHE A 64 -2.18 15.17 9.40
N GLU A 65 -3.49 14.90 9.37
CA GLU A 65 -4.41 15.08 10.50
C GLU A 65 -4.92 13.72 10.95
N ILE A 66 -5.14 13.54 12.26
CA ILE A 66 -5.72 12.31 12.80
C ILE A 66 -6.98 12.57 13.62
N THR A 67 -7.95 11.66 13.46
CA THR A 67 -9.22 11.69 14.19
C THR A 67 -9.59 10.30 14.73
N ASP A 68 -10.42 10.29 15.79
CA ASP A 68 -10.93 9.07 16.42
C ASP A 68 -12.17 8.50 15.70
N GLU A 69 -12.79 7.47 16.29
CA GLU A 69 -14.03 6.85 15.82
C GLU A 69 -15.24 7.82 15.71
N GLU A 70 -15.21 8.95 16.43
CA GLU A 70 -16.27 9.95 16.46
C GLU A 70 -15.93 11.19 15.61
N GLY A 71 -14.76 11.20 14.97
CA GLY A 71 -14.27 12.32 14.17
C GLY A 71 -13.66 13.45 15.01
N GLN A 72 -13.34 13.21 16.27
CA GLN A 72 -12.65 14.18 17.13
C GLN A 72 -11.14 14.13 16.86
N LEU A 73 -10.49 15.29 16.89
CA LEU A 73 -9.04 15.42 16.69
C LEU A 73 -8.27 14.71 17.80
N ILE A 74 -7.20 13.99 17.45
CA ILE A 74 -6.38 13.25 18.42
C ILE A 74 -5.04 13.97 18.68
N SER A 75 -4.78 14.36 19.93
CA SER A 75 -3.47 14.83 20.39
C SER A 75 -2.64 13.71 21.02
N GLY A 76 -1.33 13.91 21.15
CA GLY A 76 -0.45 12.97 21.86
C GLY A 76 -0.02 11.74 21.06
N LEU A 77 -0.02 11.81 19.73
CA LEU A 77 0.52 10.74 18.88
C LEU A 77 2.03 10.56 19.11
N VAL A 78 2.45 9.34 19.42
CA VAL A 78 3.86 9.00 19.70
C VAL A 78 4.44 7.94 18.77
N LYS A 79 3.66 7.42 17.80
CA LYS A 79 4.09 6.35 16.89
C LYS A 79 3.76 6.72 15.44
N ALA A 80 4.75 6.58 14.57
CA ALA A 80 4.61 6.76 13.13
C ALA A 80 5.62 5.88 12.39
N ASN A 81 5.23 5.30 11.27
CA ASN A 81 6.11 4.50 10.42
C ASN A 81 5.88 4.84 8.95
N ALA A 82 6.98 5.00 8.21
CA ALA A 82 6.98 5.24 6.78
C ALA A 82 7.91 4.26 6.06
N GLU A 83 7.51 3.84 4.88
CA GLU A 83 8.25 2.94 4.01
C GLU A 83 8.17 3.44 2.56
N VAL A 84 9.29 3.37 1.86
CA VAL A 84 9.40 3.61 0.42
C VAL A 84 9.96 2.36 -0.22
N ALA A 85 9.17 1.71 -1.06
CA ALA A 85 9.61 0.62 -1.93
C ALA A 85 9.88 1.21 -3.32
N GLU A 86 11.11 1.06 -3.83
CA GLU A 86 11.60 1.76 -5.02
C GLU A 86 11.33 0.98 -6.32
N LEU A 87 10.94 1.69 -7.37
CA LEU A 87 10.84 1.15 -8.73
C LEU A 87 12.20 1.21 -9.42
N THR A 88 12.69 0.05 -9.83
CA THR A 88 13.94 -0.10 -10.59
C THR A 88 13.66 -0.70 -11.97
N GLU A 89 14.70 -0.86 -12.78
CA GLU A 89 14.63 -1.61 -14.04
C GLU A 89 14.23 -3.09 -13.86
N LYS A 90 14.40 -3.65 -12.64
CA LYS A 90 13.96 -5.00 -12.26
C LYS A 90 12.60 -5.01 -11.55
N GLY A 91 11.91 -3.86 -11.55
CA GLY A 91 10.61 -3.66 -10.92
C GLY A 91 10.74 -3.16 -9.49
N ILE A 92 9.66 -3.31 -8.71
CA ILE A 92 9.59 -2.83 -7.33
C ILE A 92 10.49 -3.67 -6.43
N GLY A 93 11.47 -3.00 -5.83
CA GLY A 93 12.25 -3.48 -4.70
C GLY A 93 11.68 -2.96 -3.38
N ARG A 94 11.83 -3.74 -2.32
CA ARG A 94 11.22 -3.45 -1.02
C ARG A 94 12.05 -2.44 -0.24
N SER A 95 11.40 -1.70 0.65
CA SER A 95 12.09 -0.82 1.59
C SER A 95 13.06 -1.62 2.47
N ARG A 96 14.27 -1.07 2.70
CA ARG A 96 15.33 -1.56 3.63
C ARG A 96 16.26 -2.64 3.09
N ASP A 97 15.94 -3.22 1.94
CA ASP A 97 16.71 -4.37 1.45
C ASP A 97 17.91 -3.93 0.63
N ASP A 98 19.07 -4.49 0.95
CA ASP A 98 20.19 -4.55 0.02
C ASP A 98 19.80 -5.49 -1.13
N PHE A 99 19.82 -4.95 -2.33
CA PHE A 99 19.70 -5.68 -3.57
C PHE A 99 20.92 -5.40 -4.44
N GLU A 100 21.72 -6.45 -4.68
CA GLU A 100 22.94 -6.39 -5.49
C GLU A 100 23.95 -5.31 -5.03
N GLY A 101 24.05 -5.09 -3.72
CA GLY A 101 24.94 -4.10 -3.11
C GLY A 101 24.36 -2.69 -3.03
N THR A 102 23.07 -2.53 -3.32
CA THR A 102 22.36 -1.24 -3.28
C THR A 102 21.14 -1.34 -2.39
N ILE A 103 21.02 -0.44 -1.40
CA ILE A 103 19.81 -0.34 -0.58
C ILE A 103 18.74 0.39 -1.38
N LEU A 104 17.63 -0.29 -1.65
CA LEU A 104 16.50 0.27 -2.40
C LEU A 104 15.50 0.96 -1.46
N GLY A 105 15.06 2.15 -1.86
CA GLY A 105 14.09 2.96 -1.12
C GLY A 105 14.51 3.19 0.33
N GLY A 106 13.60 2.97 1.28
CA GLY A 106 13.94 3.09 2.69
C GLY A 106 12.77 2.99 3.63
N SER A 107 13.05 3.12 4.91
CA SER A 107 12.00 3.21 5.92
C SER A 107 12.49 3.94 7.14
N ALA A 108 11.56 4.56 7.86
CA ALA A 108 11.82 5.11 9.16
C ALA A 108 10.61 4.88 10.07
N SER A 109 10.85 4.82 11.36
CA SER A 109 9.82 5.07 12.37
C SER A 109 10.22 6.26 13.23
N GLU A 110 9.37 6.63 14.19
CA GLU A 110 9.68 7.66 15.19
C GLU A 110 10.98 7.39 15.97
N ALA A 111 11.41 6.12 16.02
CA ALA A 111 12.62 5.69 16.73
C ALA A 111 13.87 5.69 15.84
N THR A 112 13.73 5.95 14.53
CA THR A 112 14.87 6.04 13.61
C THR A 112 15.69 7.30 13.92
N GLU A 113 17.02 7.17 13.92
CA GLU A 113 17.91 8.30 14.15
C GLU A 113 17.64 9.43 13.13
N GLY A 114 17.42 10.65 13.64
CA GLY A 114 17.09 11.83 12.83
C GLY A 114 15.60 11.97 12.48
N ALA A 115 14.74 11.00 12.86
CA ALA A 115 13.31 11.13 12.67
C ALA A 115 12.69 12.10 13.68
N SER A 116 11.62 12.79 13.27
CA SER A 116 10.86 13.67 14.15
C SER A 116 9.37 13.58 13.86
N LEU A 117 8.57 13.33 14.89
CA LEU A 117 7.11 13.43 14.86
C LEU A 117 6.70 14.61 15.75
N THR A 118 6.00 15.59 15.18
CA THR A 118 5.66 16.83 15.90
C THR A 118 4.22 17.21 15.64
N GLU A 119 3.46 17.45 16.71
CA GLU A 119 2.13 18.05 16.62
C GLU A 119 2.30 19.55 16.31
N VAL A 120 1.91 19.97 15.11
CA VAL A 120 2.07 21.35 14.62
C VAL A 120 0.84 22.22 14.91
N GLU A 121 -0.34 21.60 14.91
CA GLU A 121 -1.62 22.14 15.36
C GLU A 121 -2.39 20.99 16.04
N PRO A 122 -3.42 21.24 16.87
CA PRO A 122 -4.17 20.17 17.51
C PRO A 122 -4.67 19.12 16.50
N GLY A 123 -4.27 17.86 16.67
CA GLY A 123 -4.62 16.77 15.76
C GLY A 123 -3.83 16.73 14.44
N ARG A 124 -2.99 17.71 14.16
CA ARG A 124 -2.17 17.82 12.94
C ARG A 124 -0.70 17.62 13.23
N TYR A 125 -0.05 16.81 12.42
CA TYR A 125 1.31 16.36 12.66
C TYR A 125 2.18 16.51 11.42
N GLU A 126 3.45 16.83 11.68
CA GLU A 126 4.54 16.64 10.73
C GLU A 126 5.36 15.42 11.16
N PHE A 127 5.62 14.50 10.22
CA PHE A 127 6.58 13.41 10.39
C PHE A 127 7.71 13.52 9.37
N VAL A 128 8.94 13.63 9.87
CA VAL A 128 10.17 13.60 9.07
C VAL A 128 10.78 12.21 9.22
N ALA A 129 10.90 11.50 8.11
CA ALA A 129 11.33 10.11 8.01
C ALA A 129 12.67 10.01 7.24
N PRO A 130 13.82 9.88 7.92
CA PRO A 130 15.12 9.73 7.26
C PRO A 130 15.23 8.40 6.51
N MET A 131 15.60 8.47 5.24
CA MET A 131 15.73 7.34 4.33
C MET A 131 16.87 7.61 3.34
N ALA A 132 18.10 7.18 3.67
CA ALA A 132 19.32 7.62 2.99
C ALA A 132 19.35 7.40 1.46
N SER A 133 18.72 6.34 0.94
CA SER A 133 18.68 6.07 -0.51
C SER A 133 17.55 6.80 -1.25
N VAL A 134 16.63 7.46 -0.54
CA VAL A 134 15.50 8.17 -1.13
C VAL A 134 15.93 9.56 -1.57
N ASN A 135 15.44 10.02 -2.71
CA ASN A 135 15.62 11.39 -3.21
C ASN A 135 14.33 11.89 -3.88
N ALA A 136 14.32 13.15 -4.30
CA ALA A 136 13.14 13.78 -4.91
C ALA A 136 12.67 13.13 -6.23
N GLY A 137 13.52 12.33 -6.89
CA GLY A 137 13.21 11.58 -8.10
C GLY A 137 12.94 10.10 -7.87
N THR A 138 12.93 9.62 -6.62
CA THR A 138 12.63 8.21 -6.32
C THR A 138 11.20 7.88 -6.74
N GLU A 139 11.08 6.94 -7.68
CA GLU A 139 9.82 6.36 -8.12
C GLU A 139 9.53 5.08 -7.33
N GLY A 140 8.25 4.72 -7.14
CA GLY A 140 7.89 3.51 -6.40
C GLY A 140 6.57 3.60 -5.65
N LEU A 141 6.56 3.11 -4.41
CA LEU A 141 5.42 3.04 -3.50
C LEU A 141 5.80 3.69 -2.17
N ILE A 142 4.99 4.64 -1.70
CA ILE A 142 5.13 5.25 -0.38
C ILE A 142 4.01 4.75 0.51
N ARG A 143 4.35 4.08 1.61
CA ARG A 143 3.40 3.54 2.59
C ARG A 143 3.62 4.19 3.95
N PHE A 144 2.53 4.57 4.61
CA PHE A 144 2.53 5.27 5.88
C PHE A 144 1.52 4.66 6.85
N ALA A 145 1.82 4.66 8.15
CA ALA A 145 0.86 4.38 9.21
C ALA A 145 1.28 5.09 10.50
N VAL A 146 0.30 5.31 11.38
CA VAL A 146 0.49 5.99 12.67
C VAL A 146 -0.20 5.23 13.80
N GLY A 147 0.17 5.53 15.03
CA GLY A 147 -0.42 4.92 16.22
C GLY A 147 0.12 3.51 16.49
N GLY A 148 -0.59 2.75 17.34
CA GLY A 148 -0.11 1.47 17.87
C GLY A 148 0.75 1.62 19.12
N GLY A 149 0.59 2.75 19.83
CA GLY A 149 1.07 2.93 21.20
C GLY A 149 0.00 2.53 22.22
N ASP A 150 0.22 2.85 23.49
CA ASP A 150 -0.66 2.42 24.58
C ASP A 150 -2.08 3.02 24.51
N ASN A 151 -2.21 4.26 24.02
CA ASN A 151 -3.47 5.02 24.07
C ASN A 151 -4.15 5.22 22.71
N ILE A 152 -3.39 5.22 21.61
CA ILE A 152 -3.89 5.54 20.26
C ILE A 152 -3.71 4.30 19.39
N ALA A 153 -4.85 3.77 18.91
CA ALA A 153 -4.87 2.60 18.05
C ALA A 153 -4.03 2.80 16.78
N LYS A 154 -3.55 1.68 16.20
CA LYS A 154 -2.81 1.76 14.95
C LYS A 154 -3.79 2.05 13.80
N SER A 155 -3.45 3.03 12.96
CA SER A 155 -4.17 3.27 11.71
C SER A 155 -4.01 2.09 10.75
N ARG A 156 -4.89 2.01 9.74
CA ARG A 156 -4.58 1.18 8.56
C ARG A 156 -3.33 1.73 7.88
N TYR A 157 -2.63 0.87 7.14
CA TYR A 157 -1.59 1.35 6.23
C TYR A 157 -2.21 2.17 5.11
N ILE A 158 -1.53 3.25 4.73
CA ILE A 158 -1.95 4.18 3.68
C ILE A 158 -0.89 4.16 2.61
N VAL A 159 -1.26 3.87 1.37
CA VAL A 159 -0.40 4.06 0.19
C VAL A 159 -0.53 5.52 -0.20
N VAL A 160 0.35 6.35 0.33
CA VAL A 160 0.31 7.81 0.19
C VAL A 160 0.53 8.23 -1.27
N ALA A 161 1.45 7.54 -1.95
CA ALA A 161 1.73 7.77 -3.35
C ALA A 161 2.25 6.48 -4.00
N LYS A 162 2.05 6.39 -5.32
CA LYS A 162 2.56 5.30 -6.15
C LYS A 162 2.88 5.78 -7.56
N SER A 163 3.95 5.25 -8.14
CA SER A 163 4.27 5.47 -9.55
C SER A 163 3.24 4.82 -10.46
N ASP A 164 3.06 5.40 -11.64
CA ASP A 164 2.15 4.86 -12.65
C ASP A 164 2.64 3.52 -13.19
N GLY A 165 1.71 2.62 -13.49
CA GLY A 165 2.02 1.37 -14.21
C GLY A 165 2.79 0.29 -13.43
N ILE A 166 3.02 0.47 -12.14
CA ILE A 166 3.76 -0.52 -11.31
C ILE A 166 3.05 -1.87 -11.18
N HIS A 167 1.73 -1.91 -11.41
CA HIS A 167 0.95 -3.13 -11.53
C HIS A 167 -0.20 -2.94 -12.53
N THR A 168 -0.65 -4.06 -13.11
CA THR A 168 -1.72 -4.09 -14.12
C THR A 168 -3.03 -4.68 -13.60
N THR A 169 -3.02 -5.16 -12.35
CA THR A 169 -4.20 -5.59 -11.59
C THR A 169 -4.84 -4.39 -10.87
N SER A 170 -6.05 -4.56 -10.33
CA SER A 170 -6.70 -3.56 -9.48
C SER A 170 -7.40 -4.19 -8.28
N THR A 171 -7.66 -3.42 -7.21
CA THR A 171 -8.45 -3.90 -6.07
C THR A 171 -9.78 -4.51 -6.53
N ALA A 172 -10.45 -3.89 -7.51
CA ALA A 172 -11.70 -4.39 -8.08
C ALA A 172 -11.55 -5.77 -8.73
N THR A 173 -10.45 -6.03 -9.44
CA THR A 173 -10.19 -7.37 -10.01
C THR A 173 -10.01 -8.44 -8.93
N CYS A 174 -9.39 -8.11 -7.80
CA CYS A 174 -9.23 -9.02 -6.65
C CYS A 174 -10.56 -9.22 -5.91
N HIS A 175 -11.29 -8.12 -5.65
CA HIS A 175 -12.57 -8.14 -4.93
C HIS A 175 -13.73 -8.74 -5.71
N ALA A 176 -13.56 -9.00 -7.01
CA ALA A 176 -14.50 -9.81 -7.78
C ALA A 176 -14.69 -11.23 -7.18
N CYS A 177 -13.69 -11.75 -6.47
CA CYS A 177 -13.75 -13.03 -5.77
C CYS A 177 -13.42 -12.93 -4.27
N HIS A 178 -12.64 -11.93 -3.84
CA HIS A 178 -12.21 -11.73 -2.46
C HIS A 178 -12.86 -10.50 -1.84
N THR A 179 -14.08 -10.63 -1.32
CA THR A 179 -14.86 -9.48 -0.83
C THR A 179 -14.33 -8.88 0.48
N ASP A 180 -13.59 -9.65 1.28
CA ASP A 180 -13.31 -9.32 2.69
C ASP A 180 -11.87 -9.66 3.12
N TYR A 181 -10.87 -9.47 2.25
CA TYR A 181 -9.50 -9.88 2.59
C TYR A 181 -8.99 -9.23 3.90
N GLY A 182 -9.27 -7.94 4.11
CA GLY A 182 -8.82 -7.18 5.28
C GLY A 182 -9.42 -7.63 6.62
N THR A 183 -10.52 -8.40 6.60
CA THR A 183 -11.17 -8.97 7.79
C THR A 183 -11.15 -10.50 7.78
N SER A 184 -10.50 -11.10 6.78
CA SER A 184 -10.40 -12.55 6.64
C SER A 184 -9.37 -13.16 7.59
N SER A 185 -9.42 -14.48 7.75
CA SER A 185 -8.40 -15.27 8.45
C SER A 185 -7.17 -15.59 7.59
N LEU A 186 -7.05 -14.98 6.41
CA LEU A 186 -5.88 -15.15 5.53
C LEU A 186 -4.65 -14.46 6.13
N LYS A 187 -3.46 -14.71 5.57
CA LYS A 187 -2.20 -14.17 6.11
C LYS A 187 -2.17 -12.64 6.04
N HIS A 188 -1.74 -12.00 7.13
CA HIS A 188 -1.45 -10.56 7.23
C HIS A 188 -2.60 -9.62 6.77
N PRO A 189 -3.86 -9.84 7.21
CA PRO A 189 -5.00 -9.01 6.77
C PRO A 189 -4.87 -7.56 7.30
N SER A 190 -4.18 -7.38 8.43
CA SER A 190 -3.80 -6.09 9.01
C SER A 190 -2.80 -5.28 8.15
N TYR A 191 -2.19 -5.90 7.13
CA TYR A 191 -1.29 -5.23 6.19
C TYR A 191 -1.98 -4.77 4.91
N THR A 192 -3.31 -4.95 4.80
CA THR A 192 -4.06 -4.31 3.74
C THR A 192 -4.00 -2.80 3.87
N ALA A 193 -3.82 -2.12 2.74
CA ALA A 193 -3.71 -0.68 2.71
C ALA A 193 -4.95 -0.01 2.13
N ILE A 194 -5.07 1.28 2.42
CA ILE A 194 -5.99 2.22 1.80
C ILE A 194 -5.22 3.29 1.01
N ASN A 195 -5.88 4.01 0.11
CA ASN A 195 -5.35 5.24 -0.48
C ASN A 195 -5.71 6.46 0.42
N PRO A 196 -5.20 7.67 0.11
CA PRO A 196 -5.54 8.88 0.86
C PRO A 196 -7.03 9.22 0.89
N GLU A 197 -7.82 8.72 -0.08
CA GLU A 197 -9.27 8.86 -0.13
C GLU A 197 -10.04 7.80 0.70
N ASN A 198 -9.33 7.02 1.52
CA ASN A 198 -9.87 5.92 2.36
C ASN A 198 -10.47 4.73 1.58
N GLU A 199 -10.20 4.61 0.28
CA GLU A 199 -10.57 3.45 -0.52
C GLU A 199 -9.51 2.35 -0.39
N THR A 200 -9.90 1.08 -0.53
CA THR A 200 -8.95 -0.05 -0.39
C THR A 200 -7.96 -0.11 -1.56
N ASP A 201 -6.66 -0.13 -1.25
CA ASP A 201 -5.58 -0.23 -2.22
C ASP A 201 -4.71 -1.47 -1.94
N LEU A 202 -5.31 -2.63 -2.18
CA LEU A 202 -4.79 -3.93 -1.73
C LEU A 202 -3.43 -4.26 -2.35
N VAL A 203 -3.33 -4.20 -3.68
CA VAL A 203 -2.15 -4.68 -4.40
C VAL A 203 -0.90 -3.84 -4.08
N PRO A 204 -0.95 -2.49 -4.13
CA PRO A 204 0.15 -1.64 -3.66
C PRO A 204 0.56 -1.88 -2.21
N GLY A 205 -0.41 -2.08 -1.31
CA GLY A 205 -0.14 -2.40 0.09
C GLY A 205 0.71 -3.68 0.24
N CYS A 206 0.37 -4.73 -0.52
CA CYS A 206 1.14 -5.96 -0.58
C CYS A 206 2.50 -5.75 -1.24
N MET A 207 2.56 -5.03 -2.37
CA MET A 207 3.78 -4.82 -3.17
C MET A 207 4.86 -4.01 -2.46
N THR A 208 4.50 -3.26 -1.41
CA THR A 208 5.49 -2.61 -0.53
C THR A 208 6.44 -3.65 0.10
N CYS A 209 5.91 -4.82 0.47
CA CYS A 209 6.68 -5.93 1.04
C CYS A 209 6.87 -7.12 0.09
N HIS A 210 6.09 -7.22 -0.98
CA HIS A 210 6.13 -8.31 -1.94
C HIS A 210 6.35 -7.74 -3.33
N GLY A 211 7.49 -7.08 -3.55
CA GLY A 211 7.81 -6.46 -4.84
C GLY A 211 7.99 -7.45 -5.99
N ASN A 212 8.50 -6.95 -7.13
CA ASN A 212 8.85 -7.78 -8.28
C ASN A 212 10.19 -8.50 -8.10
N ILE A 213 11.07 -7.91 -7.30
CA ILE A 213 12.41 -8.42 -7.04
C ILE A 213 12.33 -9.50 -5.96
N ALA A 214 12.78 -10.71 -6.30
CA ALA A 214 12.84 -11.85 -5.38
C ALA A 214 14.06 -11.75 -4.46
N ARG A 215 14.01 -12.44 -3.32
CA ARG A 215 15.14 -12.61 -2.40
C ARG A 215 15.63 -14.05 -2.38
N ASP A 216 16.94 -14.23 -2.42
CA ASP A 216 17.60 -15.54 -2.39
C ASP A 216 18.24 -15.87 -1.02
N ASP A 217 18.38 -14.91 -0.11
CA ASP A 217 19.24 -14.96 1.09
C ASP A 217 18.51 -15.22 2.43
N GLY A 218 17.20 -15.49 2.42
CA GLY A 218 16.40 -15.70 3.64
C GLY A 218 15.58 -14.45 4.07
N GLY A 219 14.91 -14.50 5.23
CA GLY A 219 14.11 -13.38 5.76
C GLY A 219 12.58 -13.36 5.46
N TYR A 220 11.91 -12.24 5.76
CA TYR A 220 10.46 -12.00 5.59
C TYR A 220 10.07 -11.70 4.13
N ALA A 221 8.82 -12.02 3.78
CA ALA A 221 8.20 -11.72 2.48
C ALA A 221 8.95 -12.20 1.21
N ARG A 222 9.60 -13.37 1.26
CA ARG A 222 10.46 -13.92 0.18
C ARG A 222 9.79 -14.11 -1.19
N ASN A 223 8.47 -14.25 -1.22
CA ASN A 223 7.73 -14.42 -2.48
C ASN A 223 7.43 -13.05 -3.10
N THR A 224 7.67 -12.92 -4.40
CA THR A 224 7.23 -11.75 -5.18
C THR A 224 5.70 -11.70 -5.26
N MET A 225 5.13 -10.52 -5.55
CA MET A 225 3.68 -10.41 -5.74
C MET A 225 3.20 -11.34 -6.86
N GLN A 226 3.96 -11.47 -7.94
CA GLN A 226 3.61 -12.33 -9.07
C GLN A 226 3.60 -13.80 -8.67
N LYS A 227 4.56 -14.24 -7.85
CA LYS A 227 4.61 -15.62 -7.35
C LYS A 227 3.39 -15.93 -6.48
N ILE A 228 3.04 -15.02 -5.56
CA ILE A 228 1.83 -15.14 -4.74
C ILE A 228 0.58 -15.17 -5.62
N GLY A 229 0.48 -14.21 -6.55
CA GLY A 229 -0.67 -14.06 -7.43
C GLY A 229 -0.85 -15.22 -8.40
N HIS A 230 0.22 -15.79 -8.97
CA HIS A 230 0.11 -16.85 -9.96
C HIS A 230 0.06 -18.25 -9.32
N ILE A 231 0.93 -18.56 -8.36
CA ILE A 231 1.03 -19.93 -7.82
C ILE A 231 -0.18 -20.27 -6.94
N ASN A 232 -0.64 -19.34 -6.10
CA ASN A 232 -1.80 -19.59 -5.24
C ASN A 232 -3.13 -19.72 -6.01
N HIS A 233 -3.11 -19.34 -7.29
CA HIS A 233 -4.25 -19.33 -8.19
C HIS A 233 -4.08 -20.36 -9.33
N GLN A 234 -3.30 -21.43 -9.12
CA GLN A 234 -3.17 -22.50 -10.11
C GLN A 234 -4.36 -23.48 -10.14
N LYS A 235 -5.20 -23.48 -9.10
CA LYS A 235 -6.27 -24.47 -8.94
C LYS A 235 -7.59 -23.78 -8.66
N PHE A 236 -8.23 -23.29 -9.72
CA PHE A 236 -9.62 -22.83 -9.62
C PHE A 236 -10.58 -23.99 -9.81
N GLU A 237 -11.64 -24.02 -9.00
CA GLU A 237 -12.64 -25.08 -9.04
C GLU A 237 -13.54 -24.98 -10.28
N LYS A 238 -13.72 -23.78 -10.85
CA LYS A 238 -14.56 -23.55 -12.03
C LYS A 238 -14.30 -22.21 -12.72
N ASP A 239 -14.52 -22.16 -14.05
CA ASP A 239 -14.65 -20.95 -14.90
C ASP A 239 -13.44 -19.99 -14.96
N PHE A 240 -12.32 -20.40 -14.38
CA PHE A 240 -11.07 -19.67 -14.44
C PHE A 240 -9.95 -20.62 -14.83
N ALA A 241 -9.37 -20.41 -16.02
CA ALA A 241 -8.10 -21.03 -16.37
C ALA A 241 -6.96 -20.19 -15.78
N PRO A 242 -5.97 -20.77 -15.06
CA PRO A 242 -4.81 -20.04 -14.54
C PRO A 242 -4.06 -19.23 -15.61
N SER A 243 -4.15 -19.68 -16.87
CA SER A 243 -3.60 -19.00 -18.04
C SER A 243 -4.42 -17.79 -18.54
N ASN A 244 -5.61 -17.54 -17.99
CA ASN A 244 -6.44 -16.38 -18.33
C ASN A 244 -5.99 -15.12 -17.58
N CYS A 245 -5.00 -14.45 -18.14
CA CYS A 245 -4.44 -13.23 -17.55
C CYS A 245 -5.49 -12.11 -17.38
N TYR A 246 -6.54 -12.06 -18.22
CA TYR A 246 -7.59 -11.03 -18.18
C TYR A 246 -8.46 -11.06 -16.93
N THR A 247 -8.43 -12.14 -16.15
CA THR A 247 -9.22 -12.18 -14.93
C THR A 247 -8.62 -11.31 -13.84
N CYS A 248 -7.30 -11.18 -13.80
CA CYS A 248 -6.60 -10.36 -12.80
C CYS A 248 -6.02 -9.07 -13.43
N HIS A 249 -5.50 -9.13 -14.65
CA HIS A 249 -4.83 -8.00 -15.29
C HIS A 249 -5.80 -7.17 -16.13
N GLU A 250 -6.29 -6.09 -15.53
CA GLU A 250 -7.18 -5.10 -16.18
C GLU A 250 -6.47 -4.36 -17.32
N LYS A 251 -5.20 -4.01 -17.12
CA LYS A 251 -4.37 -3.30 -18.11
C LYS A 251 -3.49 -4.26 -18.91
N PRO A 252 -3.07 -3.88 -20.14
CA PRO A 252 -2.05 -4.61 -20.89
C PRO A 252 -0.80 -4.85 -20.05
N ILE A 253 -0.27 -6.07 -20.13
CA ILE A 253 1.01 -6.40 -19.50
C ILE A 253 2.08 -6.12 -20.53
N THR A 254 2.71 -4.95 -20.48
CA THR A 254 3.76 -4.54 -21.44
C THR A 254 5.17 -4.69 -20.88
N THR A 255 5.30 -5.03 -19.60
CA THR A 255 6.58 -5.25 -18.93
C THR A 255 6.49 -6.49 -18.04
N VAL A 256 7.50 -7.36 -18.13
CA VAL A 256 7.70 -8.50 -17.23
C VAL A 256 9.16 -8.47 -16.78
N TYR A 257 9.38 -8.07 -15.54
CA TYR A 257 10.72 -7.78 -15.02
C TYR A 257 11.65 -8.99 -14.87
N SER A 258 11.09 -10.20 -14.83
CA SER A 258 11.89 -11.42 -14.68
C SER A 258 11.21 -12.61 -15.33
N MET A 259 11.98 -13.36 -16.12
CA MET A 259 11.57 -14.64 -16.72
C MET A 259 11.14 -15.66 -15.65
N GLN A 260 11.63 -15.52 -14.41
CA GLN A 260 11.21 -16.36 -13.29
C GLN A 260 9.70 -16.31 -13.07
N THR A 261 9.05 -15.18 -13.36
CA THR A 261 7.58 -15.04 -13.28
C THR A 261 6.86 -16.09 -14.14
N CYS A 262 7.40 -16.37 -15.33
CA CYS A 262 6.82 -17.33 -16.25
C CYS A 262 7.21 -18.76 -15.87
N THR A 263 8.47 -18.97 -15.48
CA THR A 263 8.99 -20.27 -15.00
C THR A 263 8.19 -20.77 -13.80
N ASP A 264 7.96 -19.92 -12.79
CA ASP A 264 7.21 -20.27 -11.59
C ASP A 264 5.81 -20.82 -11.91
N CYS A 265 5.10 -20.22 -12.86
CA CYS A 265 3.78 -20.68 -13.29
C CYS A 265 3.87 -21.99 -14.08
N HIS A 266 4.83 -22.12 -14.98
CA HIS A 266 5.01 -23.33 -15.81
C HIS A 266 5.42 -24.55 -14.98
N ASP A 267 6.30 -24.36 -14.00
CA ASP A 267 6.74 -25.40 -13.08
C ASP A 267 5.60 -25.83 -12.17
N ALA A 268 4.86 -24.87 -11.58
CA ALA A 268 3.71 -25.17 -10.73
C ALA A 268 2.58 -25.91 -11.49
N ALA A 269 2.42 -25.63 -12.78
CA ALA A 269 1.45 -26.30 -13.66
C ALA A 269 1.97 -27.62 -14.27
N GLY A 270 3.26 -27.97 -14.09
CA GLY A 270 3.85 -29.21 -14.60
C GLY A 270 3.96 -29.29 -16.13
N ILE A 271 3.95 -28.16 -16.83
CA ILE A 271 3.93 -28.06 -18.31
C ILE A 271 5.33 -27.83 -18.91
N GLY A 272 6.35 -27.64 -18.07
CA GLY A 272 7.74 -27.45 -18.48
C GLY A 272 8.02 -26.09 -19.14
N THR A 273 9.30 -25.75 -19.25
CA THR A 273 9.78 -24.41 -19.65
C THR A 273 10.33 -24.35 -21.09
N LYS A 274 10.09 -25.39 -21.89
CA LYS A 274 10.64 -25.48 -23.25
C LYS A 274 10.08 -24.37 -24.14
N GLY A 275 10.97 -23.55 -24.70
CA GLY A 275 10.62 -22.43 -25.58
C GLY A 275 10.26 -21.14 -24.83
N LEU A 276 10.27 -21.15 -23.49
CA LEU A 276 9.90 -19.98 -22.70
C LEU A 276 10.81 -18.78 -22.94
N THR A 277 12.12 -19.00 -23.02
CA THR A 277 13.10 -17.93 -23.31
C THR A 277 12.86 -17.26 -24.65
N ALA A 278 12.49 -18.02 -25.69
CA ALA A 278 12.21 -17.46 -27.00
C ALA A 278 10.95 -16.59 -26.98
N ASN A 279 9.88 -17.04 -26.32
CA ASN A 279 8.64 -16.29 -26.16
C ASN A 279 8.82 -15.04 -25.28
N PHE A 280 9.61 -15.15 -24.20
CA PHE A 280 9.93 -14.03 -23.32
C PHE A 280 10.74 -12.95 -24.05
N ASN A 281 11.69 -13.34 -24.90
CA ASN A 281 12.46 -12.38 -25.69
C ASN A 281 11.60 -11.69 -26.75
N ALA A 282 10.65 -12.40 -27.37
CA ALA A 282 9.70 -11.82 -28.33
C ALA A 282 8.73 -10.82 -27.67
N PHE A 283 8.36 -11.04 -26.40
CA PHE A 283 7.51 -10.12 -25.63
C PHE A 283 8.10 -8.72 -25.44
N ASN A 284 9.41 -8.63 -25.21
CA ASN A 284 10.09 -7.38 -24.88
C ASN A 284 10.08 -6.34 -26.03
N GLU A 285 9.42 -6.64 -27.15
CA GLU A 285 9.15 -5.73 -28.26
C GLU A 285 7.82 -4.94 -28.12
N GLY A 286 7.18 -4.97 -26.94
CA GLY A 286 6.03 -4.11 -26.60
C GLY A 286 4.65 -4.74 -26.84
N GLU A 287 4.58 -6.06 -26.95
CA GLU A 287 3.32 -6.79 -27.04
C GLU A 287 2.62 -6.90 -25.67
N ASP A 288 1.33 -7.24 -25.64
CA ASP A 288 0.59 -7.48 -24.39
C ASP A 288 0.68 -8.96 -23.99
N ALA A 289 1.31 -9.28 -22.84
CA ALA A 289 1.56 -10.67 -22.44
C ALA A 289 0.27 -11.47 -22.22
N ARG A 290 -0.87 -10.79 -22.00
CA ARG A 290 -2.19 -11.43 -21.94
C ARG A 290 -2.54 -12.19 -23.22
N LEU A 291 -1.83 -11.91 -24.33
CA LEU A 291 -1.98 -12.54 -25.63
C LEU A 291 -1.11 -13.79 -25.84
N PHE A 292 -0.34 -14.26 -24.85
CA PHE A 292 0.45 -15.49 -25.04
C PHE A 292 -0.36 -16.78 -24.89
N HIS A 293 -1.45 -16.73 -24.13
CA HIS A 293 -2.30 -17.88 -23.88
C HIS A 293 -3.69 -17.70 -24.49
N LYS A 294 -3.79 -17.25 -25.77
CA LYS A 294 -5.03 -16.86 -26.50
C LYS A 294 -6.19 -17.88 -26.54
N GLN A 295 -6.10 -19.02 -25.87
CA GLN A 295 -7.20 -19.98 -25.76
C GLN A 295 -8.30 -19.58 -24.77
N VAL A 296 -8.50 -18.30 -24.44
CA VAL A 296 -9.52 -17.91 -23.46
C VAL A 296 -10.49 -16.88 -24.01
N THR A 297 -11.75 -17.29 -24.04
CA THR A 297 -12.94 -16.51 -24.37
C THR A 297 -13.05 -15.26 -23.49
N ALA A 298 -13.52 -14.14 -24.05
CA ALA A 298 -13.60 -12.86 -23.36
C ALA A 298 -14.46 -12.95 -22.07
N ARG A 299 -13.99 -12.28 -21.00
CA ARG A 299 -14.55 -12.25 -19.64
C ARG A 299 -16.05 -11.92 -19.54
N ALA A 300 -16.63 -11.28 -20.55
CA ALA A 300 -18.05 -10.96 -20.62
C ALA A 300 -18.94 -12.20 -20.78
N GLU A 301 -18.50 -13.22 -21.53
CA GLU A 301 -19.33 -14.41 -21.81
C GLU A 301 -19.41 -15.38 -20.62
N LEU A 302 -18.45 -15.34 -19.69
CA LEU A 302 -18.38 -16.28 -18.55
C LEU A 302 -19.19 -15.85 -17.32
N ARG A 303 -19.49 -14.56 -17.13
CA ARG A 303 -20.23 -14.06 -15.95
C ARG A 303 -21.74 -14.24 -16.03
N ASP A 304 -22.28 -14.47 -17.23
CA ASP A 304 -23.74 -14.64 -17.43
C ASP A 304 -24.27 -15.99 -16.93
N THR A 305 -23.39 -16.98 -16.66
CA THR A 305 -23.83 -18.36 -16.37
C THR A 305 -23.33 -18.96 -15.06
N HIS A 306 -22.37 -18.36 -14.34
CA HIS A 306 -21.68 -19.05 -13.24
C HIS A 306 -21.30 -18.19 -12.02
N TYR A 307 -21.07 -18.85 -10.87
CA TYR A 307 -20.62 -18.28 -9.59
C TYR A 307 -19.42 -19.07 -9.01
N THR A 308 -18.58 -18.43 -8.18
CA THR A 308 -17.30 -18.98 -7.67
C THR A 308 -17.33 -19.45 -6.20
N ARG A 309 -16.44 -20.38 -5.82
CA ARG A 309 -16.10 -20.80 -4.43
C ARG A 309 -14.57 -20.89 -4.26
N THR A 310 -14.05 -20.64 -3.06
CA THR A 310 -12.61 -20.53 -2.75
C THR A 310 -11.98 -21.84 -2.25
N SER A 311 -10.76 -22.15 -2.68
CA SER A 311 -9.92 -23.24 -2.15
C SER A 311 -9.01 -22.80 -0.98
N ALA A 312 -8.43 -23.76 -0.26
CA ALA A 312 -7.49 -23.48 0.83
C ALA A 312 -6.17 -22.81 0.34
N PRO A 313 -5.57 -21.91 1.14
CA PRO A 313 -4.30 -21.26 0.79
C PRO A 313 -3.12 -22.25 0.74
N TYR A 314 -2.18 -22.03 -0.18
CA TYR A 314 -0.94 -22.84 -0.28
C TYR A 314 0.05 -22.47 0.84
N ILE A 315 0.58 -23.51 1.49
CA ILE A 315 1.67 -23.44 2.47
C ILE A 315 2.77 -24.39 1.94
N ASN A 316 4.03 -23.94 1.94
CA ASN A 316 5.16 -24.79 1.54
C ASN A 316 5.63 -25.59 2.75
N ASP A 317 5.36 -26.89 2.74
CA ASP A 317 5.67 -27.83 3.82
C ASP A 317 7.18 -28.18 3.93
N GLY A 318 8.01 -27.76 2.97
CA GLY A 318 9.46 -27.96 2.96
C GLY A 318 10.28 -26.82 3.55
N LEU A 319 9.63 -25.77 4.06
CA LEU A 319 10.29 -24.68 4.78
C LEU A 319 10.25 -24.97 6.28
N GLU A 320 11.40 -25.24 6.88
CA GLU A 320 11.54 -25.20 8.33
C GLU A 320 11.50 -23.73 8.79
N TRP A 321 10.50 -23.41 9.60
CA TRP A 321 10.33 -22.09 10.20
C TRP A 321 10.93 -22.14 11.61
N GLU A 322 12.09 -21.52 11.81
CA GLU A 322 12.56 -21.20 13.15
C GLU A 322 11.67 -20.08 13.71
N GLU A 323 10.66 -20.51 14.49
CA GLU A 323 9.80 -19.70 15.34
C GLU A 323 8.80 -18.76 14.62
N TYR A 324 7.51 -18.95 14.92
CA TYR A 324 6.49 -17.94 14.71
C TYR A 324 6.79 -16.75 15.64
N PRO A 325 7.10 -15.53 15.15
CA PRO A 325 6.85 -14.37 15.97
C PRO A 325 5.32 -14.26 16.05
N ASN A 326 4.78 -14.50 17.25
CA ASN A 326 3.46 -13.99 17.59
C ASN A 326 3.52 -12.47 17.34
N GLY A 327 2.97 -12.03 16.21
CA GLY A 327 3.06 -10.64 15.77
C GLY A 327 2.24 -9.74 16.69
N GLY A 328 2.95 -8.82 17.34
CA GLY A 328 2.43 -7.48 17.63
C GLY A 328 2.46 -6.59 16.40
#